data_AF-A0A7S4CLW1-F1
#
_entry.id   AF-A0A7S4CLW1-F1
#
_cell.length_a   1.000
_cell.length_b   1.000
_cell.length_c   1.000
_cell.angle_alpha   90.00
_cell.angle_beta   90.00
_cell.angle_gamma   90.00
#
_symmetry.space_group_name_H-M   'P 1'
#
loop_
_entity.id
_entity.type
_entity.pdbx_description
1 polymer ?
#
loop_
_entity_poly.entity_id
_entity_poly.type
_entity_poly.pdbx_seq_one_letter_code
_entity_poly.pdbx_strand_id
1 'polypeptide(L)'
;ASDHASDYILLIKLFNAWADSDDQAGFCRKYGLSSPAMQEIANTRKQYIVALEQEFGISSDRFYNRHARSADLVSIIVGMCMYPNIAYPKRGKWWSPDNSAFVEAGSSSVLKGYRPSDESYEGTDLYLVYIDRQEDSSPR
;
A
#
# COMPACT_ATOMS: atom_id res chain seq x y z
N ALA A 1 -10.76 -13.28 -8.67
CA ALA A 1 -10.43 -12.74 -7.35
C ALA A 1 -9.05 -12.10 -7.39
N SER A 2 -8.95 -10.85 -7.86
CA SER A 2 -7.76 -10.02 -7.65
C SER A 2 -8.11 -9.06 -6.50
N ASP A 3 -8.38 -9.63 -5.33
CA ASP A 3 -9.26 -9.03 -4.32
C ASP A 3 -8.51 -8.27 -3.22
N HIS A 4 -7.38 -7.65 -3.57
CA HIS A 4 -6.67 -6.74 -2.66
C HIS A 4 -6.58 -5.36 -3.30
N ALA A 5 -7.65 -4.58 -3.15
CA ALA A 5 -7.60 -3.16 -3.43
C ALA A 5 -6.69 -2.50 -2.37
N SER A 6 -5.51 -2.03 -2.78
CA SER A 6 -4.51 -1.44 -1.89
C SER A 6 -3.57 -0.54 -2.69
N ASP A 7 -3.40 0.70 -2.24
CA ASP A 7 -2.45 1.66 -2.85
C ASP A 7 -1.01 1.13 -2.77
N TYR A 8 -0.64 0.44 -1.68
CA TYR A 8 0.69 -0.15 -1.50
C TYR A 8 0.95 -1.27 -2.49
N ILE A 9 -0.01 -2.18 -2.66
CA ILE A 9 0.11 -3.28 -3.62
C ILE A 9 0.12 -2.75 -5.05
N LEU A 10 -0.66 -1.70 -5.36
CA LEU A 10 -0.59 -1.03 -6.65
C LEU A 10 0.80 -0.46 -6.91
N LEU A 11 1.38 0.28 -5.95
CA LEU A 11 2.71 0.85 -6.08
C LEU A 11 3.79 -0.23 -6.31
N ILE A 12 3.72 -1.35 -5.58
CA ILE A 12 4.66 -2.47 -5.77
C ILE A 12 4.53 -3.06 -7.19
N LYS A 13 3.31 -3.29 -7.66
CA LYS A 13 3.07 -3.80 -9.03
C LYS A 13 3.58 -2.83 -10.08
N LEU A 14 3.29 -1.54 -9.91
CA LEU A 14 3.70 -0.48 -10.81
C LEU A 14 5.22 -0.34 -10.87
N PHE A 15 5.88 -0.36 -9.70
CA PHE A 15 7.33 -0.30 -9.60
C PHE A 15 8.02 -1.49 -10.27
N ASN A 16 7.53 -2.72 -10.04
CA ASN A 16 8.09 -3.89 -10.69
C ASN A 16 7.91 -3.83 -12.21
N ALA A 17 6.73 -3.43 -12.70
CA ALA A 17 6.48 -3.27 -14.12
C ALA A 17 7.35 -2.17 -14.77
N TRP A 18 7.62 -1.08 -14.05
CA TRP A 18 8.57 -0.06 -14.49
C TRP A 18 10.00 -0.58 -14.51
N ALA A 19 10.44 -1.29 -13.47
CA ALA A 19 11.80 -1.83 -13.37
C ALA A 19 12.10 -2.87 -14.46
N ASP A 20 11.10 -3.67 -14.84
CA ASP A 20 11.19 -4.68 -15.89
C ASP A 20 11.00 -4.12 -17.32
N SER A 21 10.70 -2.82 -17.47
CA SER A 21 10.46 -2.18 -18.77
C SER A 21 11.76 -1.84 -19.51
N ASP A 22 11.84 -2.19 -20.79
CA ASP A 22 12.96 -1.81 -21.68
C ASP A 22 13.02 -0.29 -21.94
N ASP A 23 11.87 0.40 -21.91
CA ASP A 23 11.76 1.86 -22.00
C ASP A 23 11.13 2.41 -20.72
N GLN A 24 11.94 2.64 -19.70
CA GLN A 24 11.51 3.19 -18.41
C GLN A 24 10.95 4.62 -18.53
N ALA A 25 11.51 5.43 -19.43
CA ALA A 25 11.04 6.80 -19.65
C ALA A 25 9.67 6.83 -20.35
N GLY A 26 9.47 5.99 -21.35
CA GLY A 26 8.18 5.77 -22.00
C GLY A 26 7.14 5.20 -21.06
N PHE A 27 7.53 4.26 -20.18
CA PHE A 27 6.66 3.75 -19.14
C PHE A 27 6.16 4.87 -18.22
N CYS A 28 7.06 5.73 -17.73
CA CYS A 28 6.68 6.87 -16.90
C CYS A 28 5.72 7.82 -17.61
N ARG A 29 5.99 8.16 -18.88
CA ARG A 29 5.08 9.01 -19.68
C ARG A 29 3.70 8.37 -19.83
N LYS A 30 3.63 7.07 -20.10
CA LYS A 30 2.37 6.34 -20.31
C LYS A 30 1.47 6.36 -19.07
N TYR A 31 2.06 6.20 -17.88
CA TYR A 31 1.31 6.08 -16.62
C TYR A 31 1.35 7.36 -15.75
N GLY A 32 1.85 8.47 -16.29
CA GLY A 32 1.90 9.75 -15.57
C GLY A 32 2.83 9.74 -14.35
N LEU A 33 3.94 8.99 -14.42
CA LEU A 33 4.89 8.84 -13.31
C LEU A 33 6.07 9.79 -13.43
N SER A 34 6.63 10.16 -12.28
CA SER A 34 7.87 10.93 -12.21
C SER A 34 9.08 10.00 -12.34
N SER A 35 9.81 10.06 -13.45
CA SER A 35 11.04 9.27 -13.63
C SER A 35 12.08 9.50 -12.53
N PRO A 36 12.35 10.75 -12.08
CA PRO A 36 13.24 10.98 -10.94
C PRO A 36 12.75 10.29 -9.65
N ALA A 37 11.45 10.32 -9.37
CA ALA A 37 10.90 9.68 -8.17
C ALA A 37 11.03 8.14 -8.25
N MET A 38 10.75 7.53 -9.41
CA MET A 38 10.91 6.08 -9.59
C MET A 38 12.37 5.65 -9.42
N GLN A 39 13.30 6.44 -9.95
CA GLN A 39 14.73 6.17 -9.78
C GLN A 39 15.16 6.30 -8.31
N GLU A 40 14.64 7.29 -7.60
CA GLU A 40 14.95 7.45 -6.18
C GLU A 40 14.40 6.29 -5.35
N ILE A 41 13.17 5.84 -5.61
CA ILE A 41 12.62 4.62 -4.97
C ILE A 41 13.54 3.41 -5.23
N ALA A 42 14.06 3.26 -6.44
CA ALA A 42 14.99 2.18 -6.76
C ALA A 42 16.32 2.29 -6.00
N ASN A 43 16.84 3.51 -5.85
CA ASN A 43 18.06 3.79 -5.11
C ASN A 43 17.87 3.51 -3.61
N THR A 44 16.79 4.02 -3.01
CA THR A 44 16.44 3.78 -1.60
C THR A 44 16.25 2.29 -1.32
N ARG A 45 15.58 1.56 -2.22
CA ARG A 45 15.42 0.10 -2.10
C ARG A 45 16.78 -0.61 -2.05
N LYS A 46 17.74 -0.23 -2.90
CA LYS A 46 19.10 -0.81 -2.89
C LYS A 46 19.80 -0.54 -1.56
N GLN A 47 19.69 0.67 -1.01
CA GLN A 47 20.28 1.02 0.28
C GLN A 47 19.70 0.15 1.41
N TYR A 48 18.38 -0.08 1.44
CA TYR A 48 17.78 -0.96 2.44
C TYR A 48 18.24 -2.40 2.32
N ILE A 49 18.38 -2.93 1.10
CA ILE A 49 18.91 -4.29 0.90
C ILE A 49 20.33 -4.40 1.43
N VAL A 50 21.21 -3.44 1.12
CA VAL A 50 22.59 -3.42 1.62
C VAL A 50 22.62 -3.38 3.15
N ALA A 51 21.79 -2.56 3.78
CA ALA A 51 21.70 -2.49 5.24
C ALA A 51 21.22 -3.81 5.86
N LEU A 52 20.20 -4.45 5.26
CA LEU A 52 19.69 -5.75 5.72
C LEU A 52 20.71 -6.89 5.53
N GLU A 53 21.51 -6.81 4.47
CA GLU A 53 22.60 -7.77 4.23
C GLU A 53 23.70 -7.64 5.28
N GLN A 54 24.09 -6.41 5.62
CA GLN A 54 25.12 -6.13 6.62
C GLN A 54 24.69 -6.54 8.04
N GLU A 55 23.45 -6.26 8.42
CA GLU A 55 22.95 -6.49 9.78
C GLU A 55 22.48 -7.94 9.99
N PHE A 56 21.82 -8.53 9.00
CA PHE A 56 21.10 -9.80 9.16
C PHE A 56 21.54 -10.89 8.18
N GLY A 57 22.50 -10.62 7.28
CA GLY A 57 22.89 -11.55 6.23
C GLY A 57 21.77 -11.83 5.22
N ILE A 58 20.78 -10.93 5.10
CA ILE A 58 19.64 -11.07 4.18
C ILE A 58 20.00 -10.46 2.83
N SER A 59 19.93 -11.25 1.76
CA SER A 59 20.22 -10.81 0.39
C SER A 59 18.95 -10.64 -0.45
N SER A 60 19.12 -10.14 -1.68
CA SER A 60 18.04 -10.04 -2.67
C SER A 60 17.73 -11.38 -3.39
N ASP A 61 18.29 -12.49 -2.92
CA ASP A 61 18.15 -13.79 -3.59
C ASP A 61 16.73 -14.34 -3.56
N ARG A 62 16.50 -15.32 -4.46
CA ARG A 62 15.21 -16.02 -4.60
C ARG A 62 14.70 -16.60 -3.29
N PHE A 63 15.60 -17.03 -2.40
CA PHE A 63 15.23 -17.60 -1.11
C PHE A 63 14.46 -16.62 -0.22
N TYR A 64 14.96 -15.39 -0.08
CA TYR A 64 14.34 -14.33 0.73
C TYR A 64 13.09 -13.74 0.06
N ASN A 65 13.00 -13.85 -1.27
CA ASN A 65 11.86 -13.34 -2.06
C ASN A 65 10.82 -14.42 -2.42
N ARG A 66 10.87 -15.61 -1.81
CA ARG A 66 9.96 -16.72 -2.15
C ARG A 66 8.46 -16.40 -1.98
N HIS A 67 8.14 -15.42 -1.14
CA HIS A 67 6.77 -14.96 -0.88
C HIS A 67 6.46 -13.57 -1.48
N ALA A 68 7.37 -12.98 -2.27
CA ALA A 68 7.23 -11.62 -2.78
C ALA A 68 5.99 -11.40 -3.67
N ARG A 69 5.39 -12.47 -4.20
CA ARG A 69 4.16 -12.43 -5.00
C ARG A 69 2.88 -12.71 -4.19
N SER A 70 3.00 -13.06 -2.91
CA SER A 70 1.84 -13.31 -2.04
C SER A 70 1.27 -11.99 -1.55
N ALA A 71 0.16 -11.56 -2.15
CA ALA A 71 -0.52 -10.32 -1.78
C ALA A 71 -1.00 -10.33 -0.32
N ASP A 72 -1.43 -11.48 0.19
CA ASP A 72 -1.82 -11.65 1.60
C ASP A 72 -0.66 -11.37 2.54
N LEU A 73 0.50 -12.02 2.31
CA LEU A 73 1.66 -11.87 3.19
C LEU A 73 2.22 -10.44 3.14
N VAL A 74 2.24 -9.83 1.95
CA VAL A 74 2.64 -8.42 1.82
C VAL A 74 1.65 -7.52 2.57
N SER A 75 0.35 -7.75 2.44
CA SER A 75 -0.68 -6.97 3.14
C SER A 75 -0.57 -7.09 4.67
N ILE A 76 -0.26 -8.29 5.17
CA ILE A 76 -0.02 -8.52 6.61
C ILE A 76 1.20 -7.73 7.09
N ILE A 77 2.33 -7.81 6.37
CA ILE A 77 3.56 -7.07 6.74
C ILE A 77 3.29 -5.57 6.72
N VAL A 78 2.64 -5.06 5.66
CA VAL A 78 2.24 -3.64 5.59
C VAL A 78 1.34 -3.27 6.76
N GLY A 79 0.33 -4.09 7.08
CA GLY A 79 -0.56 -3.82 8.20
C GLY A 79 0.15 -3.78 9.55
N MET A 80 1.11 -4.68 9.78
CA MET A 80 1.94 -4.67 10.99
C MET A 80 2.78 -3.39 11.12
N CYS A 81 3.34 -2.90 10.01
CA CYS A 81 4.13 -1.67 10.00
C CYS A 81 3.29 -0.40 10.19
N MET A 82 2.01 -0.43 9.80
CA MET A 82 1.12 0.73 9.89
C MET A 82 0.36 0.80 11.22
N TYR A 83 0.31 -0.28 12.00
CA TYR A 83 -0.36 -0.28 13.29
C TYR A 83 0.22 0.83 14.21
N PRO A 84 -0.60 1.64 14.91
CA PRO A 84 -2.06 1.51 15.11
C PRO A 84 -2.94 2.30 14.13
N ASN A 85 -2.40 2.77 13.00
CA ASN A 85 -3.14 3.54 11.99
C ASN A 85 -4.06 2.64 11.17
N ILE A 86 -5.18 2.28 11.77
CA ILE A 86 -6.18 1.38 11.20
C ILE A 86 -7.55 2.06 11.09
N ALA A 87 -8.38 1.61 10.16
CA ALA A 87 -9.78 1.96 10.12
C ALA A 87 -10.69 0.73 10.14
N TYR A 88 -11.68 0.85 11.01
CA TYR A 88 -12.83 0.01 11.30
C TYR A 88 -14.04 -0.01 10.37
N PRO A 89 -14.57 -1.13 9.84
CA PRO A 89 -15.89 -1.07 9.22
C PRO A 89 -16.97 -0.98 10.31
N LYS A 90 -17.86 0.03 10.22
CA LYS A 90 -19.03 0.18 11.10
C LYS A 90 -20.13 0.97 10.41
N ARG A 91 -21.31 0.33 10.25
CA ARG A 91 -22.52 0.90 9.63
C ARG A 91 -22.24 1.51 8.24
N GLY A 92 -21.64 0.73 7.35
CA GLY A 92 -21.33 1.15 5.98
C GLY A 92 -20.26 2.26 5.86
N LYS A 93 -19.51 2.55 6.93
CA LYS A 93 -18.47 3.58 6.98
C LYS A 93 -17.19 3.04 7.61
N TRP A 94 -16.07 3.68 7.28
CA TRP A 94 -14.80 3.47 7.97
C TRP A 94 -14.71 4.41 9.16
N TRP A 95 -14.18 3.91 10.28
CA TRP A 95 -14.04 4.66 11.52
C TRP A 95 -12.62 4.61 12.05
N SER A 96 -12.18 5.69 12.68
CA SER A 96 -10.91 5.74 13.41
C SER A 96 -10.90 4.75 14.58
N PRO A 97 -9.72 4.26 15.01
CA PRO A 97 -9.60 3.23 16.05
C PRO A 97 -10.30 3.61 17.37
N ASP A 98 -10.30 4.89 17.69
CA ASP A 98 -10.90 5.49 18.90
C ASP A 98 -12.41 5.75 18.79
N ASN A 99 -13.07 5.38 17.68
CA ASN A 99 -14.48 5.69 17.38
C ASN A 99 -14.81 7.20 17.32
N SER A 100 -13.82 8.10 17.29
CA SER A 100 -14.08 9.55 17.36
C SER A 100 -14.54 10.15 16.03
N ALA A 101 -14.11 9.59 14.90
CA ALA A 101 -14.39 10.11 13.58
C ALA A 101 -14.66 9.01 12.55
N PHE A 102 -15.51 9.32 11.58
CA PHE A 102 -15.52 8.55 10.34
C PHE A 102 -14.35 9.00 9.47
N VAL A 103 -13.80 8.08 8.70
CA VAL A 103 -12.72 8.34 7.76
C VAL A 103 -13.14 7.88 6.37
N GLU A 104 -12.53 8.47 5.35
CA GLU A 104 -12.71 8.06 3.97
C GLU A 104 -11.35 7.98 3.29
N ALA A 105 -11.24 7.12 2.27
CA ALA A 105 -10.08 7.13 1.40
C ALA A 105 -9.95 8.51 0.71
N GLY A 106 -8.72 9.01 0.64
CA GLY A 106 -8.40 10.26 -0.05
C GLY A 106 -8.76 10.20 -1.53
N SER A 107 -8.95 11.36 -2.17
CA SER A 107 -9.35 11.46 -3.58
C SER A 107 -8.37 10.76 -4.54
N SER A 108 -7.09 10.68 -4.17
CA SER A 108 -6.04 10.02 -4.97
C SER A 108 -5.86 8.53 -4.68
N SER A 109 -6.59 7.97 -3.70
CA SER A 109 -6.49 6.54 -3.36
C SER A 109 -7.33 5.69 -4.31
N VAL A 110 -6.85 4.50 -4.65
CA VAL A 110 -7.64 3.52 -5.42
C VAL A 110 -8.84 2.97 -4.66
N LEU A 111 -8.88 3.21 -3.35
CA LEU A 111 -10.01 2.89 -2.48
C LEU A 111 -11.04 4.02 -2.42
N LYS A 112 -10.89 5.10 -3.20
CA LYS A 112 -11.87 6.20 -3.19
C LYS A 112 -13.26 5.67 -3.56
N GLY A 113 -14.23 5.94 -2.69
CA GLY A 113 -15.61 5.47 -2.85
C GLY A 113 -15.85 4.03 -2.37
N TYR A 114 -14.80 3.30 -1.98
CA TYR A 114 -14.94 1.98 -1.39
C TYR A 114 -15.56 2.10 0.01
N ARG A 115 -16.69 1.43 0.20
CA ARG A 115 -17.42 1.36 1.47
C ARG A 115 -17.43 -0.08 1.96
N PRO A 116 -17.30 -0.30 3.28
CA PRO A 116 -17.50 -1.63 3.82
C PRO A 116 -18.95 -2.04 3.56
N SER A 117 -19.18 -3.30 3.19
CA SER A 117 -20.54 -3.81 3.00
C SER A 117 -21.26 -3.86 4.35
N ASP A 118 -22.57 -3.60 4.36
CA ASP A 118 -23.37 -3.76 5.59
C ASP A 118 -23.41 -5.24 6.06
N GLU A 119 -23.09 -6.18 5.16
CA GLU A 119 -22.99 -7.62 5.42
C GLU A 119 -21.65 -8.03 6.08
N SER A 120 -20.65 -7.13 6.18
CA SER A 120 -19.34 -7.46 6.79
C SER A 120 -19.39 -7.50 8.33
N TYR A 121 -20.58 -7.45 8.94
CA TYR A 121 -20.74 -7.60 10.39
C TYR A 121 -20.47 -9.03 10.89
N GLU A 122 -20.44 -10.02 10.00
CA GLU A 122 -20.19 -11.42 10.35
C GLU A 122 -18.97 -11.98 9.59
N GLY A 123 -17.78 -11.73 10.14
CA GLY A 123 -16.65 -12.66 9.98
C GLY A 123 -15.62 -12.39 8.88
N THR A 124 -15.71 -11.27 8.14
CA THR A 124 -14.57 -10.77 7.34
C THR A 124 -14.02 -9.49 7.94
N ASP A 125 -13.00 -9.66 8.78
CA ASP A 125 -12.18 -8.63 9.44
C ASP A 125 -11.43 -7.75 8.43
N LEU A 126 -12.15 -7.00 7.60
CA LEU A 126 -11.55 -6.08 6.64
C LEU A 126 -11.22 -4.78 7.35
N TYR A 127 -9.97 -4.62 7.77
CA TYR A 127 -9.43 -3.36 8.27
C TYR A 127 -8.72 -2.60 7.14
N LEU A 128 -8.86 -1.29 7.10
CA LEU A 128 -7.97 -0.44 6.31
C LEU A 128 -6.76 -0.05 7.14
N VAL A 129 -5.60 0.09 6.49
CA VAL A 129 -4.37 0.61 7.08
C VAL A 129 -3.91 1.82 6.28
N TYR A 130 -3.45 2.87 6.96
CA TYR A 130 -3.07 4.12 6.32
C TYR A 130 -1.79 4.71 6.91
N ILE A 131 -0.96 5.37 6.09
CA ILE A 131 0.22 6.11 6.57
C ILE A 131 -0.21 7.40 7.25
N ASP A 132 -1.10 8.16 6.60
CA ASP A 132 -1.45 9.51 7.00
C ASP A 132 -2.97 9.72 6.98
N ARG A 133 -3.46 10.55 7.90
CA ARG A 133 -4.86 10.99 7.98
C ARG A 133 -4.86 12.51 7.99
N GLN A 134 -5.47 13.08 6.96
CA GLN A 134 -5.62 14.53 6.84
C GLN A 134 -7.06 14.92 7.14
N GLU A 135 -7.23 16.01 7.88
CA GLU A 135 -8.55 16.62 8.06
C GLU A 135 -8.91 17.40 6.80
N ASP A 136 -10.10 17.11 6.26
CA ASP A 136 -10.62 17.90 5.16
C ASP A 136 -11.02 19.28 5.69
N SER A 137 -10.18 20.27 5.39
CA SER A 137 -10.38 21.68 5.73
C SER A 137 -11.19 22.42 4.66
N SER A 138 -11.71 21.71 3.65
CA SER A 138 -12.56 22.30 2.62
C SER A 138 -13.86 22.82 3.25
N PRO A 139 -14.24 24.10 3.02
CA PRO A 139 -15.52 24.61 3.47
C PRO A 139 -16.65 23.82 2.80
N ARG A 140 -17.56 23.28 3.61
CA ARG A 140 -18.78 22.60 3.17
C ARG A 140 -19.80 23.57 2.61
#